data_AF-X1VTJ4-F1
#
_entry.id   AF-X1VTJ4-F1
#
_cell.length_a   1.000
_cell.length_b   1.000
_cell.length_c   1.000
_cell.angle_alpha   90.00
_cell.angle_beta   90.00
_cell.angle_gamma   90.00
#
_symmetry.space_group_name_H-M   'P 1'
#
loop_
_entity.id
_entity.type
_entity.pdbx_description
1 polymer ?
#
loop_
_entity_poly.entity_id
_entity_poly.type
_entity_poly.pdbx_seq_one_letter_code
_entity_poly.pdbx_strand_id
1 'polypeptide(L)'
;KGIGLAIAEGFAQEGAHPVICARNEEYVINATEQIEKKYQVKTLGIKADITKIEDIKLLISEVERVFKGVDILINNAGTGSAEKIIDAPDEKWQYYWDLHVMAAVRLSRAVVPFMQKRGGGVIVNTASICAKQPLDYEPIYND
;
A
#
# COMPACT_ATOMS: atom_id res chain seq x y z
N LYS A 1 -9.40 3.05 3.85
CA LYS A 1 -10.31 2.34 4.79
C LYS A 1 -9.56 1.20 5.49
N GLY A 2 -10.17 0.56 6.49
CA GLY A 2 -9.62 -0.63 7.15
C GLY A 2 -8.28 -0.35 7.84
N ILE A 3 -7.41 -1.37 7.90
CA ILE A 3 -6.11 -1.32 8.59
C ILE A 3 -5.24 -0.16 8.06
N GLY A 4 -5.16 0.01 6.74
CA GLY A 4 -4.35 1.09 6.15
C GLY A 4 -4.78 2.50 6.55
N LEU A 5 -6.09 2.73 6.78
CA LEU A 5 -6.56 4.02 7.28
C LEU A 5 -6.15 4.25 8.74
N ALA A 6 -6.32 3.23 9.59
CA ALA A 6 -5.91 3.30 10.99
C ALA A 6 -4.39 3.51 11.14
N ILE A 7 -3.59 2.87 10.28
CA ILE A 7 -2.14 3.09 10.22
C ILE A 7 -1.83 4.55 9.86
N ALA A 8 -2.47 5.09 8.82
CA ALA A 8 -2.25 6.48 8.41
C ALA A 8 -2.65 7.48 9.50
N GLU A 9 -3.77 7.24 10.19
CA GLU A 9 -4.20 8.05 11.35
C GLU A 9 -3.20 7.96 12.50
N GLY A 10 -2.68 6.77 12.83
CA GLY A 10 -1.69 6.58 13.88
C GLY A 10 -0.38 7.32 13.59
N PHE A 11 0.11 7.24 12.36
CA PHE A 11 1.29 8.01 11.95
C PHE A 11 1.05 9.53 11.96
N ALA A 12 -0.12 9.98 11.50
CA ALA A 12 -0.49 11.40 11.55
C ALA A 12 -0.57 11.93 12.98
N GLN A 13 -1.09 11.13 13.91
CA GLN A 13 -1.15 11.47 15.33
C GLN A 13 0.24 11.72 15.93
N GLU A 14 1.26 10.99 15.46
CA GLU A 14 2.66 11.18 15.84
C GLU A 14 3.37 12.29 15.02
N GLY A 15 2.63 13.05 14.22
CA GLY A 15 3.14 14.19 13.44
C GLY A 15 3.75 13.83 12.09
N ALA A 16 3.63 12.58 11.63
CA ALA A 16 4.06 12.21 10.28
C ALA A 16 3.15 12.82 9.20
N HIS A 17 3.56 12.73 7.94
CA HIS A 17 2.84 13.28 6.80
C HIS A 17 2.36 12.16 5.85
N PRO A 18 1.19 11.55 6.09
CA PRO A 18 0.77 10.39 5.32
C PRO A 18 0.48 10.69 3.85
N VAL A 19 0.97 9.81 2.99
CA VAL A 19 0.49 9.65 1.61
C VAL A 19 -0.34 8.39 1.57
N ILE A 20 -1.59 8.50 1.12
CA ILE A 20 -2.55 7.39 1.05
C ILE A 20 -2.90 7.15 -0.41
N CYS A 21 -2.86 5.89 -0.84
CA CYS A 21 -3.35 5.50 -2.15
C CYS A 21 -4.34 4.35 -2.09
N ALA A 22 -5.32 4.37 -2.99
CA ALA A 22 -6.26 3.27 -3.24
C ALA A 22 -6.97 3.48 -4.59
N ARG A 23 -7.70 2.48 -5.05
CA ARG A 23 -8.43 2.53 -6.33
C ARG A 23 -9.66 3.44 -6.31
N ASN A 24 -10.25 3.69 -5.15
CA ASN A 24 -11.40 4.56 -4.99
C ASN A 24 -10.92 5.95 -4.56
N GLU A 25 -11.00 6.89 -5.49
CA GLU A 25 -10.53 8.27 -5.35
C GLU A 25 -11.26 9.03 -4.25
N GLU A 26 -12.59 8.96 -4.22
CA GLU A 26 -13.43 9.64 -3.23
C GLU A 26 -13.05 9.22 -1.80
N TYR A 27 -12.83 7.93 -1.56
CA TYR A 27 -12.40 7.46 -0.25
C TYR A 27 -11.01 7.93 0.14
N VAL A 28 -10.10 8.05 -0.82
CA VAL A 28 -8.74 8.48 -0.55
C VAL A 28 -8.71 9.97 -0.22
N ILE A 29 -9.39 10.80 -1.03
CA ILE A 29 -9.50 12.25 -0.82
C ILE A 29 -10.16 12.53 0.53
N ASN A 30 -11.33 11.93 0.79
CA ASN A 30 -12.06 12.14 2.04
C ASN A 30 -11.24 11.72 3.27
N ALA A 31 -10.49 10.61 3.18
CA ALA A 31 -9.64 10.15 4.27
C ALA A 31 -8.50 11.13 4.55
N THR A 32 -7.82 11.60 3.51
CA THR A 32 -6.69 12.53 3.68
C THR A 32 -7.14 13.89 4.21
N GLU A 33 -8.26 14.44 3.73
CA GLU A 33 -8.82 15.68 4.26
C GLU A 33 -9.19 15.57 5.74
N GLN A 34 -9.78 14.44 6.15
CA GLN A 34 -10.13 14.19 7.55
C GLN A 34 -8.88 14.09 8.43
N ILE A 35 -7.84 13.39 7.98
CA ILE A 35 -6.56 13.24 8.70
C ILE A 35 -5.86 14.60 8.83
N GLU A 36 -5.75 15.34 7.73
CA GLU A 36 -5.13 16.67 7.69
C GLU A 36 -5.81 17.63 8.65
N LYS A 37 -7.14 17.71 8.60
CA LYS A 37 -7.92 18.56 9.51
C LYS A 37 -7.78 18.15 10.96
N LYS A 38 -7.75 16.84 11.25
CA LYS A 38 -7.73 16.33 12.62
C LYS A 38 -6.36 16.48 13.29
N TYR A 39 -5.27 16.19 12.57
CA TYR A 39 -3.93 16.12 13.14
C TYR A 39 -3.02 17.29 12.74
N GLN A 40 -3.50 18.19 11.86
CA GLN A 40 -2.75 19.36 11.40
C GLN A 40 -1.42 19.00 10.73
N VAL A 41 -1.42 17.87 10.01
CA VAL A 41 -0.28 17.38 9.22
C VAL A 41 -0.58 17.50 7.74
N LYS A 42 0.46 17.62 6.91
CA LYS A 42 0.30 17.59 5.46
C LYS A 42 -0.03 16.16 5.01
N THR A 43 -1.07 16.02 4.19
CA THR A 43 -1.46 14.72 3.61
C THR A 43 -1.48 14.77 2.09
N LEU A 44 -1.49 13.60 1.46
CA LEU A 44 -1.69 13.48 0.01
C LEU A 44 -2.47 12.22 -0.32
N GLY A 45 -3.61 12.39 -0.98
CA GLY A 45 -4.48 11.32 -1.43
C GLY A 45 -4.34 11.09 -2.93
N ILE A 46 -3.95 9.89 -3.36
CA ILE A 46 -3.77 9.55 -4.78
C ILE A 46 -4.60 8.31 -5.15
N LYS A 47 -5.40 8.43 -6.21
CA LYS A 47 -6.02 7.26 -6.83
C LYS A 47 -4.95 6.45 -7.56
N ALA A 48 -4.74 5.21 -7.12
CA ALA A 48 -3.78 4.30 -7.76
C ALA A 48 -4.20 2.84 -7.60
N ASP A 49 -3.96 2.06 -8.64
CA ASP A 49 -3.92 0.61 -8.61
C ASP A 49 -2.47 0.13 -8.54
N ILE A 50 -2.03 -0.27 -7.35
CA ILE A 50 -0.66 -0.72 -7.07
C ILE A 50 -0.27 -2.02 -7.80
N THR A 51 -1.20 -2.71 -8.45
CA THR A 51 -0.87 -3.81 -9.37
C THR A 51 -0.27 -3.28 -10.68
N LYS A 52 -0.50 -2.01 -11.02
CA LYS A 52 -0.09 -1.38 -12.27
C LYS A 52 1.16 -0.53 -12.09
N ILE A 53 2.17 -0.79 -12.92
CA ILE A 53 3.45 -0.08 -12.84
C ILE A 53 3.32 1.42 -13.14
N GLU A 54 2.42 1.81 -14.04
CA GLU A 54 2.22 3.22 -14.40
C GLU A 54 1.59 4.03 -13.25
N ASP A 55 0.63 3.44 -12.54
CA ASP A 55 0.04 4.04 -11.34
C ASP A 55 1.08 4.18 -10.21
N ILE A 56 1.97 3.20 -10.04
CA ILE A 56 3.10 3.31 -9.10
C ILE A 56 4.03 4.47 -9.48
N LYS A 57 4.38 4.61 -10.77
CA LYS A 57 5.23 5.73 -11.22
C LYS A 57 4.59 7.08 -10.93
N LEU A 58 3.29 7.23 -11.23
CA LEU A 58 2.53 8.45 -10.95
C LEU A 58 2.50 8.76 -9.45
N LEU A 59 2.20 7.75 -8.62
CA LEU A 59 2.22 7.87 -7.17
C LEU A 59 3.57 8.40 -6.68
N ILE A 60 4.66 7.78 -7.13
CA ILE A 60 6.01 8.14 -6.72
C ILE A 60 6.40 9.55 -7.19
N SER A 61 6.05 9.95 -8.42
CA SER A 61 6.33 11.31 -8.90
C SER A 61 5.60 12.37 -8.08
N GLU A 62 4.36 12.11 -7.69
CA GLU A 62 3.61 13.04 -6.84
C GLU A 62 4.18 13.14 -5.43
N VAL A 63 4.65 12.02 -4.86
CA VAL A 63 5.34 12.04 -3.56
C VAL A 63 6.65 12.83 -3.63
N GLU A 64 7.46 12.63 -4.67
CA GLU A 64 8.68 13.39 -4.87
C GLU A 64 8.38 14.89 -5.02
N ARG A 65 7.35 15.25 -5.78
CA ARG A 65 6.93 16.64 -5.97
C ARG A 65 6.50 17.31 -4.66
N VAL A 66 5.76 16.60 -3.81
CA VAL A 66 5.10 17.19 -2.62
C VAL A 66 5.94 17.09 -1.35
N PHE A 67 6.70 15.99 -1.18
CA PHE A 67 7.44 15.64 0.04
C PHE A 67 8.94 15.41 -0.18
N LYS A 68 9.40 15.44 -1.44
CA LYS A 68 10.81 15.25 -1.84
C LYS A 68 11.37 13.85 -1.52
N GLY A 69 10.51 12.91 -1.16
CA GLY A 69 10.89 11.53 -0.88
C GLY A 69 9.97 10.84 0.13
N VAL A 70 10.39 9.65 0.56
CA VAL A 70 9.67 8.77 1.49
C VAL A 70 10.61 8.33 2.60
N ASP A 71 10.16 8.42 3.85
CA ASP A 71 10.88 7.93 5.04
C ASP A 71 10.37 6.57 5.50
N ILE A 72 9.06 6.32 5.35
CA ILE A 72 8.38 5.09 5.75
C ILE A 72 7.45 4.62 4.63
N LEU A 73 7.58 3.36 4.22
CA LEU A 73 6.65 2.70 3.29
C LEU A 73 5.92 1.57 4.02
N ILE A 74 4.59 1.57 3.94
CA ILE A 74 3.75 0.48 4.44
C ILE A 74 3.04 -0.20 3.26
N ASN A 75 3.49 -1.40 2.89
CA ASN A 75 2.81 -2.23 1.89
C ASN A 75 1.65 -2.95 2.57
N ASN A 76 0.48 -2.31 2.59
CA ASN A 76 -0.73 -2.84 3.25
C ASN A 76 -1.84 -3.26 2.27
N ALA A 77 -1.81 -2.80 1.02
CA ALA A 77 -2.89 -3.07 0.09
C ALA A 77 -2.99 -4.58 -0.21
N GLY A 78 -4.18 -5.14 0.00
CA GLY A 78 -4.45 -6.57 -0.16
C GLY A 78 -5.93 -6.87 0.07
N THR A 79 -6.37 -8.03 -0.40
CA THR A 79 -7.69 -8.61 -0.12
C THR A 79 -7.54 -10.13 0.00
N GLY A 80 -8.44 -10.79 0.73
CA GLY A 80 -8.53 -12.26 0.77
C GLY A 80 -8.99 -12.84 -0.57
N SER A 81 -8.73 -14.12 -0.78
CA SER A 81 -9.18 -14.89 -1.94
C SER A 81 -10.25 -15.92 -1.55
N ALA A 82 -10.79 -16.63 -2.52
CA ALA A 82 -11.78 -17.68 -2.30
C ALA A 82 -11.87 -18.56 -3.56
N GLU A 83 -11.27 -19.75 -3.51
CA GLU A 83 -11.22 -20.67 -4.64
C GLU A 83 -10.77 -22.08 -4.23
N LYS A 84 -10.90 -23.03 -5.16
CA LYS A 84 -10.13 -24.27 -5.13
C LYS A 84 -9.02 -24.17 -6.17
N ILE A 85 -7.86 -24.74 -5.88
CA ILE A 85 -6.70 -24.73 -6.80
C ILE A 85 -7.07 -25.26 -8.20
N ILE A 86 -7.85 -26.35 -8.25
CA ILE A 86 -8.26 -26.99 -9.52
C ILE A 86 -9.18 -26.14 -10.39
N ASP A 87 -9.89 -25.18 -9.78
CA ASP A 87 -10.90 -24.35 -10.46
C ASP A 87 -10.40 -22.92 -10.74
N ALA A 88 -9.27 -22.54 -10.13
CA ALA A 88 -8.76 -21.18 -10.20
C ALA A 88 -7.98 -20.95 -11.51
N PRO A 89 -8.38 -19.95 -12.33
CA PRO A 89 -7.67 -19.65 -13.56
C PRO A 89 -6.34 -18.94 -13.25
N ASP A 90 -5.35 -19.08 -14.14
CA ASP A 90 -4.00 -18.50 -13.99
C ASP A 90 -4.04 -16.97 -13.79
N GLU A 91 -5.00 -16.28 -14.42
CA GLU A 91 -5.15 -14.82 -14.26
C GLU A 91 -5.50 -14.42 -12.82
N LYS A 92 -6.18 -15.29 -12.08
CA LYS A 92 -6.48 -15.06 -10.66
C LYS A 92 -5.21 -15.15 -9.83
N TRP A 93 -4.39 -16.17 -10.05
CA TRP A 93 -3.07 -16.29 -9.43
C TRP A 93 -2.20 -15.07 -9.73
N GLN A 94 -2.12 -14.68 -11.00
CA GLN A 94 -1.34 -13.53 -11.43
C GLN A 94 -1.82 -12.23 -10.77
N TYR A 95 -3.13 -12.02 -10.63
CA TYR A 95 -3.67 -10.85 -9.94
C TYR A 95 -3.21 -10.77 -8.48
N TYR A 96 -3.31 -11.87 -7.72
CA TYR A 96 -2.90 -11.91 -6.32
C TYR A 96 -1.38 -11.78 -6.16
N TRP A 97 -0.61 -12.42 -7.04
CA TRP A 97 0.83 -12.25 -7.10
C TRP A 97 1.22 -10.78 -7.35
N ASP A 98 0.54 -10.12 -8.30
CA ASP A 98 0.79 -8.71 -8.59
C ASP A 98 0.41 -7.80 -7.40
N LEU A 99 -0.67 -8.12 -6.69
CA LEU A 99 -1.20 -7.34 -5.57
C LEU A 99 -0.38 -7.51 -4.29
N HIS A 100 -0.11 -8.73 -3.85
CA HIS A 100 0.51 -9.00 -2.56
C HIS A 100 2.03 -8.99 -2.61
N VAL A 101 2.62 -9.43 -3.73
CA VAL A 101 4.07 -9.58 -3.85
C VAL A 101 4.67 -8.48 -4.69
N MET A 102 4.27 -8.39 -5.97
CA MET A 102 4.97 -7.49 -6.90
C MET A 102 4.74 -6.02 -6.58
N ALA A 103 3.59 -5.65 -6.02
CA ALA A 103 3.37 -4.30 -5.55
C ALA A 103 4.40 -3.90 -4.48
N ALA A 104 4.64 -4.75 -3.47
CA ALA A 104 5.63 -4.51 -2.44
C ALA A 104 7.05 -4.42 -3.04
N VAL A 105 7.40 -5.30 -3.99
CA VAL A 105 8.68 -5.27 -4.70
C VAL A 105 8.85 -3.97 -5.50
N ARG A 106 7.85 -3.58 -6.27
CA ARG A 106 7.88 -2.40 -7.16
C ARG A 106 7.91 -1.10 -6.33
N LEU A 107 7.08 -0.97 -5.30
CA LEU A 107 7.07 0.18 -4.41
C LEU A 107 8.38 0.30 -3.63
N SER A 108 8.86 -0.79 -3.03
CA SER A 108 10.13 -0.79 -2.29
C SER A 108 11.28 -0.32 -3.17
N ARG A 109 11.40 -0.87 -4.39
CA ARG A 109 12.40 -0.45 -5.37
C ARG A 109 12.28 1.02 -5.75
N ALA A 110 11.06 1.57 -5.82
CA ALA A 110 10.85 2.97 -6.16
C ALA A 110 11.17 3.93 -4.99
N VAL A 111 10.93 3.52 -3.73
CA VAL A 111 11.16 4.40 -2.57
C VAL A 111 12.57 4.32 -1.97
N VAL A 112 13.26 3.19 -2.12
CA VAL A 112 14.61 2.98 -1.56
C VAL A 112 15.60 4.10 -1.95
N PRO A 113 15.63 4.61 -3.20
CA PRO A 113 16.51 5.72 -3.55
C PRO A 113 16.23 7.00 -2.72
N PHE A 114 14.98 7.28 -2.35
CA PHE A 114 14.67 8.41 -1.47
C PHE A 114 15.16 8.17 -0.05
N MET A 115 14.92 6.98 0.48
CA MET A 115 15.37 6.58 1.82
C MET A 115 16.90 6.67 1.92
N GLN A 116 17.63 6.17 0.92
CA GLN A 116 19.09 6.26 0.86
C GLN A 116 19.58 7.72 0.87
N LYS A 117 18.97 8.60 0.08
CA LYS A 117 19.30 10.04 0.06
C LYS A 117 19.04 10.73 1.40
N ARG A 118 18.08 10.22 2.18
CA ARG A 118 17.70 10.74 3.51
C ARG A 118 18.47 10.10 4.66
N GLY A 119 19.39 9.18 4.38
CA GLY A 119 20.20 8.49 5.38
C GLY A 119 19.56 7.24 5.99
N GLY A 120 18.40 6.81 5.47
CA GLY A 120 17.69 5.62 5.93
C GLY A 120 16.18 5.71 5.73
N GLY A 121 15.49 4.65 6.11
CA GLY A 121 14.03 4.57 6.08
C GLY A 121 13.54 3.21 6.57
N VAL A 122 12.22 3.07 6.67
CA VAL A 122 11.57 1.84 7.14
C VAL A 122 10.59 1.34 6.09
N ILE A 123 10.65 0.04 5.77
CA ILE A 123 9.66 -0.64 4.94
C ILE A 123 8.97 -1.71 5.79
N VAL A 124 7.64 -1.67 5.87
CA VAL A 124 6.82 -2.67 6.53
C VAL A 124 5.90 -3.32 5.51
N ASN A 125 5.90 -4.66 5.47
CA ASN A 125 4.99 -5.44 4.63
C ASN A 125 3.93 -6.09 5.51
N THR A 126 2.67 -5.72 5.29
CA THR A 126 1.54 -6.38 5.94
C THR A 126 1.22 -7.67 5.19
N ALA A 127 1.53 -8.80 5.81
CA ALA A 127 1.11 -10.13 5.34
C ALA A 127 -0.16 -10.58 6.08
N SER A 128 -0.28 -11.88 6.35
CA SER A 128 -1.34 -12.47 7.17
C SER A 128 -0.80 -13.62 8.01
N ILE A 129 -1.59 -14.05 9.00
CA ILE A 129 -1.37 -15.35 9.65
C ILE A 129 -1.43 -16.49 8.62
N CYS A 130 -2.18 -16.33 7.53
CA CYS A 130 -2.33 -17.31 6.46
C CYS A 130 -0.99 -17.69 5.80
N ALA A 131 -0.02 -16.77 5.76
CA ALA A 131 1.34 -17.04 5.27
C ALA A 131 2.12 -18.05 6.14
N LYS A 132 1.65 -18.34 7.35
CA LYS A 132 2.23 -19.35 8.26
C LYS A 132 1.27 -20.50 8.56
N GLN A 133 -0.03 -20.23 8.58
CA GLN A 133 -1.07 -21.20 8.88
C GLN A 133 -2.21 -21.03 7.86
N PRO A 134 -2.18 -21.80 6.75
CA PRO A 134 -3.10 -21.61 5.64
C PRO A 134 -4.54 -21.92 6.05
N LEU A 135 -5.49 -21.16 5.48
CA LEU A 135 -6.92 -21.47 5.54
C LEU A 135 -7.33 -22.21 4.26
N ASP A 136 -8.27 -23.15 4.39
CA ASP A 136 -8.61 -24.12 3.34
C ASP A 136 -9.32 -23.50 2.13
N TYR A 137 -10.07 -22.42 2.32
CA TYR A 137 -10.89 -21.80 1.29
C TYR A 137 -10.17 -20.74 0.43
N GLU A 138 -8.95 -20.32 0.81
CA GLU A 138 -8.23 -19.22 0.15
C GLU A 138 -6.78 -19.59 -0.24
N PRO A 139 -6.58 -20.66 -1.02
CA PRO A 139 -5.25 -21.18 -1.32
C PRO A 139 -4.32 -20.19 -2.03
N ILE A 140 -4.84 -19.26 -2.85
CA ILE A 140 -4.02 -18.22 -3.51
C ILE A 140 -3.58 -17.13 -2.50
N TYR A 141 -4.40 -16.84 -1.50
CA TYR A 141 -4.09 -15.83 -0.48
C TYR A 141 -3.03 -16.31 0.54
N ASN A 142 -2.87 -17.63 0.67
CA ASN A 142 -1.95 -18.23 1.64
C ASN A 142 -0.46 -18.04 1.28
N ASP A 143 -0.16 -17.46 0.11
CA ASP A 143 1.18 -17.18 -0.41
C ASP A 143 2.04 -16.26 0.49
#